data_AF-A0A942HKU9-F1
#
_entry.id   AF-A0A942HKU9-F1
#
_cell.length_a   1.000
_cell.length_b   1.000
_cell.length_c   1.000
_cell.angle_alpha   90.00
_cell.angle_beta   90.00
_cell.angle_gamma   90.00
#
_symmetry.space_group_name_H-M   'P 1'
#
loop_
_entity.id
_entity.type
_entity.pdbx_description
1 polymer ?
#
loop_
_entity_poly.entity_id
_entity_poly.type
_entity_poly.pdbx_seq_one_letter_code
_entity_poly.pdbx_strand_id
1 'polypeptide(L)'
;MAHTPGRSGVERRFDQRVAKKGLHIRFAAYIILSAWGIGIVIFGLLEYLVNRDEYTTIWLALWWAIETVTTVGYGDAVPSNTAGKVVGAVLMLGGLSLYAVVTALITSAFVARAQSAENSGQEDSAEDLKQMRRQLAAIEAELRRLQPKRD
;
A
#
# COMPACT_ATOMS: atom_id res chain seq x y z
N MET A 1 4.28 22.51 33.45
CA MET A 1 3.81 23.34 32.31
C MET A 1 4.75 23.10 31.15
N ALA A 2 4.36 22.30 30.15
CA ALA A 2 5.17 22.05 28.97
C ALA A 2 4.33 22.41 27.73
N HIS A 3 4.73 23.49 27.06
CA HIS A 3 4.16 23.96 25.80
C HIS A 3 4.55 23.00 24.67
N THR A 4 3.58 22.31 24.08
CA THR A 4 3.74 21.71 22.74
C THR A 4 3.58 22.82 21.69
N PRO A 5 4.60 23.11 20.86
CA PRO A 5 4.49 24.16 19.86
C PRO A 5 3.56 23.73 18.73
N GLY A 6 2.75 24.68 18.27
CA GLY A 6 1.75 24.51 17.21
C GLY A 6 2.39 24.07 15.89
N ARG A 7 1.82 23.02 15.29
CA ARG A 7 2.24 22.48 14.00
C ARG A 7 2.12 23.56 12.92
N SER A 8 3.23 23.85 12.26
CA SER A 8 3.32 24.92 11.26
C SER A 8 2.47 24.58 10.03
N GLY A 9 1.83 25.59 9.42
CA GLY A 9 0.98 25.42 8.22
C GLY A 9 1.71 24.86 6.98
N VAL A 10 3.03 24.68 7.06
CA VAL A 10 3.87 24.06 6.04
C VAL A 10 3.72 22.53 6.06
N GLU A 11 3.63 21.90 7.24
CA GLU A 11 3.40 20.45 7.37
C GLU A 11 2.06 20.06 6.75
N ARG A 12 1.02 20.86 7.00
CA ARG A 12 -0.34 20.64 6.49
C ARG A 12 -0.45 20.74 4.97
N ARG A 13 0.46 21.49 4.31
CA ARG A 13 0.53 21.58 2.84
C ARG A 13 1.33 20.44 2.21
N PHE A 14 2.27 19.86 2.95
CA PHE A 14 3.07 18.72 2.48
C PHE A 14 2.21 17.45 2.43
N ASP A 15 1.43 17.20 3.48
CA ASP A 15 0.49 16.07 3.55
C ASP A 15 -0.61 16.16 2.48
N GLN A 16 -1.07 17.38 2.15
CA GLN A 16 -2.07 17.58 1.08
C GLN A 16 -1.57 17.29 -0.34
N ARG A 17 -0.25 17.32 -0.60
CA ARG A 17 0.31 16.92 -1.91
C ARG A 17 0.59 15.42 -2.00
N VAL A 18 0.82 14.76 -0.86
CA VAL A 18 0.97 13.30 -0.77
C VAL A 18 -0.39 12.62 -0.91
N ALA A 19 -1.47 13.20 -0.36
CA ALA A 19 -2.81 12.64 -0.38
C ALA A 19 -3.56 12.71 -1.74
N LYS A 20 -3.11 13.53 -2.71
CA LYS A 20 -3.86 13.80 -3.96
C LYS A 20 -3.54 12.91 -5.17
N LYS A 21 -2.70 11.89 -5.06
CA LYS A 21 -2.23 11.18 -6.26
C LYS A 21 -2.96 9.85 -6.52
N GLY A 22 -4.21 9.93 -6.97
CA GLY A 22 -4.87 8.81 -7.67
C GLY A 22 -4.12 8.34 -8.93
N LEU A 23 -3.14 9.12 -9.41
CA LEU A 23 -2.20 8.77 -10.47
C LEU A 23 -1.11 7.76 -10.02
N HIS A 24 -0.82 7.65 -8.71
CA HIS A 24 0.30 6.85 -8.20
C HIS A 24 0.03 5.34 -8.21
N ILE A 25 -1.21 4.92 -7.95
CA ILE A 25 -1.57 3.49 -7.99
C ILE A 25 -1.43 2.91 -9.39
N ARG A 26 -1.87 3.66 -10.42
CA ARG A 26 -1.76 3.22 -11.82
C ARG A 26 -0.31 3.17 -12.25
N PHE A 27 0.48 4.17 -11.86
CA PHE A 27 1.91 4.20 -12.13
C PHE A 27 2.67 3.06 -11.42
N ALA A 28 2.36 2.79 -10.15
CA ALA A 28 2.92 1.66 -9.41
C ALA A 28 2.54 0.32 -10.06
N ALA A 29 1.28 0.18 -10.50
CA ALA A 29 0.84 -1.01 -11.24
C ALA A 29 1.62 -1.19 -12.55
N TYR A 30 1.84 -0.12 -13.32
CA TYR A 30 2.68 -0.18 -14.53
C TYR A 30 4.13 -0.58 -14.21
N ILE A 31 4.73 -0.03 -13.13
CA ILE A 31 6.08 -0.42 -12.70
C ILE A 31 6.13 -1.91 -12.36
N ILE A 32 5.17 -2.39 -11.57
CA ILE A 32 5.09 -3.80 -11.15
C ILE A 32 4.93 -4.72 -12.37
N LEU A 33 4.00 -4.41 -13.26
CA LEU A 33 3.78 -5.19 -14.49
C LEU A 33 5.02 -5.18 -15.39
N SER A 34 5.70 -4.03 -15.51
CA SER A 34 6.95 -3.94 -16.27
C SER A 34 8.07 -4.74 -15.62
N ALA A 35 8.21 -4.71 -14.29
CA ALA A 35 9.20 -5.49 -13.56
C ALA A 35 8.96 -7.00 -13.72
N TRP A 36 7.71 -7.44 -13.73
CA TRP A 36 7.35 -8.82 -14.08
C TRP A 36 7.73 -9.19 -15.51
N GLY A 37 7.32 -8.38 -16.49
CA GLY A 37 7.64 -8.65 -17.89
C GLY A 37 9.16 -8.69 -18.14
N ILE A 38 9.90 -7.74 -17.56
CA ILE A 38 11.36 -7.68 -17.64
C ILE A 38 11.98 -8.90 -16.95
N GLY A 39 11.49 -9.29 -15.76
CA GLY A 39 11.94 -10.50 -15.07
C GLY A 39 11.74 -11.76 -15.91
N ILE A 40 10.55 -11.95 -16.49
CA ILE A 40 10.25 -13.09 -17.38
C ILE A 40 11.24 -13.16 -18.53
N VAL A 41 11.49 -12.03 -19.20
CA VAL A 41 12.40 -11.99 -20.35
C VAL A 41 13.84 -12.25 -19.93
N ILE A 42 14.32 -11.61 -18.86
CA ILE A 42 15.69 -11.77 -18.37
C ILE A 42 15.93 -13.21 -17.91
N PHE A 43 15.10 -13.73 -17.01
CA PHE A 43 15.29 -15.07 -16.45
C PHE A 43 15.03 -16.17 -17.48
N GLY A 44 14.05 -16.01 -18.37
CA GLY A 44 13.84 -16.94 -19.48
C GLY A 44 15.01 -16.94 -20.47
N LEU A 45 15.60 -15.78 -20.76
CA LEU A 45 16.79 -15.72 -21.62
C LEU A 45 18.04 -16.29 -20.93
N LEU A 46 18.24 -16.00 -19.64
CA LEU A 46 19.32 -16.58 -18.85
C LEU A 46 19.23 -18.11 -18.85
N GLU A 47 18.03 -18.65 -18.64
CA GLU A 47 17.80 -20.08 -18.64
C GLU A 47 18.05 -20.71 -20.01
N TYR A 48 17.59 -20.06 -21.09
CA TYR A 48 17.90 -20.48 -22.45
C TYR A 48 19.41 -20.51 -22.75
N LEU A 49 20.18 -19.58 -22.18
CA LEU A 49 21.64 -19.52 -22.35
C LEU A 49 22.38 -20.55 -21.49
N VAL A 50 21.89 -20.81 -20.27
CA VAL A 50 22.52 -21.76 -19.32
C VAL A 50 22.21 -23.20 -19.70
N ASN A 51 20.99 -23.50 -20.15
CA ASN A 51 20.52 -24.86 -20.44
C ASN A 51 19.95 -24.95 -21.87
N ARG A 52 20.78 -24.60 -22.85
CA ARG A 52 20.42 -24.62 -24.27
C ARG A 52 20.00 -25.99 -24.79
N ASP A 53 20.50 -27.05 -24.14
CA ASP A 53 20.23 -28.44 -24.50
C ASP A 53 18.84 -28.90 -24.03
N GLU A 54 18.30 -28.31 -22.96
CA GLU A 54 16.96 -28.58 -22.43
C GLU A 54 15.91 -27.64 -23.04
N TYR A 55 16.26 -26.37 -23.23
CA TYR A 55 15.38 -25.35 -23.80
C TYR A 55 15.67 -25.13 -25.28
N THR A 56 15.12 -26.00 -26.13
CA THR A 56 15.35 -25.99 -27.60
C THR A 56 14.88 -24.70 -28.28
N THR A 57 13.90 -24.00 -27.69
CA THR A 57 13.39 -22.72 -28.20
C THR A 57 13.31 -21.69 -27.08
N ILE A 58 13.53 -20.42 -27.42
CA ILE A 58 13.39 -19.28 -26.50
C ILE A 58 11.97 -19.24 -25.90
N TRP A 59 10.96 -19.64 -26.69
CA TRP A 59 9.58 -19.71 -26.24
C TRP A 59 9.38 -20.66 -25.06
N LEU A 60 10.05 -21.82 -25.06
CA LEU A 60 9.95 -22.79 -23.96
C LEU A 60 10.57 -22.25 -22.67
N ALA A 61 11.67 -21.51 -22.77
CA ALA A 61 12.30 -20.88 -21.61
C ALA A 61 11.48 -19.70 -21.06
N LEU A 62 10.84 -18.92 -21.94
CA LEU A 62 9.89 -17.88 -21.54
C LEU A 62 8.64 -18.47 -20.90
N TRP A 63 8.12 -19.58 -21.44
CA TRP A 63 7.00 -20.32 -20.85
C TRP A 63 7.31 -20.74 -19.42
N TRP A 64 8.46 -21.38 -19.20
CA TRP A 64 8.95 -21.74 -17.87
C TRP A 64 9.04 -20.53 -16.92
N ALA A 65 9.61 -19.41 -17.40
CA ALA A 65 9.71 -18.20 -16.60
C ALA A 65 8.34 -17.61 -16.23
N ILE A 66 7.37 -17.68 -17.15
CA ILE A 66 5.98 -17.23 -16.92
C ILE A 66 5.31 -18.10 -15.86
N GLU A 67 5.31 -19.43 -16.01
CA GLU A 67 4.65 -20.32 -15.03
C GLU A 67 5.31 -20.24 -13.65
N THR A 68 6.63 -20.01 -13.60
CA THR A 68 7.40 -19.92 -12.36
C THR A 68 7.11 -18.61 -11.64
N VAL A 69 7.19 -17.47 -12.34
CA VAL A 69 6.93 -16.16 -11.71
C VAL A 69 5.47 -16.00 -11.31
N THR A 70 4.54 -16.62 -12.06
CA THR A 70 3.10 -16.62 -11.75
C THR A 70 2.72 -17.62 -10.66
N THR A 71 3.67 -18.42 -10.18
CA THR A 71 3.49 -19.48 -9.17
C THR A 71 2.56 -20.62 -9.61
N VAL A 72 2.32 -20.78 -10.92
CA VAL A 72 1.53 -21.87 -11.49
C VAL A 72 2.33 -23.17 -11.47
N GLY A 73 3.54 -23.15 -12.03
CA GLY A 73 4.49 -24.28 -12.07
C GLY A 73 3.90 -25.61 -12.53
N TYR A 74 3.54 -25.73 -13.81
CA TYR A 74 3.05 -26.99 -14.38
C TYR A 74 4.09 -28.10 -14.28
N GLY A 75 5.38 -27.74 -14.36
CA GLY A 75 6.49 -28.68 -14.23
C GLY A 75 6.78 -29.49 -15.49
N ASP A 76 6.23 -29.07 -16.63
CA ASP A 76 6.50 -29.61 -17.96
C ASP A 76 7.89 -29.20 -18.48
N ALA A 77 8.38 -28.03 -18.08
CA ALA A 77 9.75 -27.59 -18.28
C ALA A 77 10.36 -27.17 -16.95
N VAL A 78 11.49 -27.75 -16.55
CA VAL A 78 12.16 -27.42 -15.28
C VAL A 78 13.68 -27.55 -15.43
N PRO A 79 14.47 -26.62 -14.86
CA PRO A 79 15.92 -26.69 -14.92
C PRO A 79 16.43 -27.95 -14.21
N SER A 80 17.12 -28.84 -14.94
CA SER A 80 17.71 -30.03 -14.31
C SER A 80 19.05 -29.71 -13.62
N ASN A 81 19.79 -28.75 -14.20
CA ASN A 81 21.13 -28.32 -13.79
C ASN A 81 21.13 -27.47 -12.50
N THR A 82 22.17 -27.62 -11.68
CA THR A 82 22.38 -26.83 -10.46
C THR A 82 22.37 -25.32 -10.73
N ALA A 83 23.00 -24.88 -11.82
CA ALA A 83 23.02 -23.45 -12.17
C ALA A 83 21.60 -22.93 -12.48
N GLY A 84 20.81 -23.65 -13.28
CA GLY A 84 19.43 -23.30 -13.59
C GLY A 84 18.52 -23.32 -12.34
N LYS A 85 18.76 -24.25 -11.40
CA LYS A 85 18.05 -24.27 -10.11
C LYS A 85 18.33 -23.03 -9.26
N VAL A 86 19.55 -22.51 -9.26
CA VAL A 86 19.87 -21.25 -8.57
C VAL A 86 19.15 -20.08 -9.24
N VAL A 87 19.16 -20.02 -10.58
CA VAL A 87 18.43 -19.00 -11.37
C VAL A 87 16.94 -19.05 -11.05
N GLY A 88 16.34 -20.24 -11.05
CA GLY A 88 14.94 -20.47 -10.69
C GLY A 88 14.63 -20.06 -9.25
N ALA A 89 15.49 -20.39 -8.28
CA ALA A 89 15.30 -19.98 -6.88
C ALA A 89 15.27 -18.45 -6.73
N VAL A 90 16.16 -17.74 -7.43
CA VAL A 90 16.16 -16.26 -7.44
C VAL A 90 14.88 -15.72 -8.09
N LEU A 91 14.44 -16.30 -9.21
CA LEU A 91 13.19 -15.92 -9.87
C LEU A 91 11.98 -16.10 -8.93
N MET A 92 11.89 -17.22 -8.22
CA MET A 92 10.80 -17.51 -7.29
C MET A 92 10.76 -16.50 -6.12
N LEU A 93 11.90 -16.22 -5.49
CA LEU A 93 11.98 -15.23 -4.42
C LEU A 93 11.66 -13.80 -4.90
N GLY A 94 12.13 -13.45 -6.11
CA GLY A 94 11.82 -12.19 -6.77
C GLY A 94 10.33 -12.05 -7.06
N GLY A 95 9.70 -13.11 -7.57
CA GLY A 95 8.26 -13.19 -7.79
C GLY A 95 7.48 -12.92 -6.51
N LEU A 96 7.74 -13.69 -5.44
CA LEU A 96 7.09 -13.54 -4.13
C LEU A 96 7.23 -12.11 -3.56
N SER A 97 8.41 -11.51 -3.69
CA SER A 97 8.65 -10.14 -3.24
C SER A 97 7.74 -9.15 -3.96
N LEU A 98 7.48 -9.35 -5.26
CA LEU A 98 6.58 -8.48 -6.01
C LEU A 98 5.11 -8.66 -5.63
N TYR A 99 4.67 -9.91 -5.36
CA TYR A 99 3.33 -10.17 -4.81
C TYR A 99 3.13 -9.48 -3.44
N ALA A 100 4.16 -9.47 -2.58
CA ALA A 100 4.11 -8.77 -1.31
C ALA A 100 3.91 -7.26 -1.49
N VAL A 101 4.60 -6.64 -2.46
CA VAL A 101 4.42 -5.21 -2.78
C VAL A 101 3.00 -4.93 -3.28
N VAL A 102 2.47 -5.72 -4.21
CA VAL A 102 1.08 -5.57 -4.70
C VAL A 102 0.10 -5.67 -3.53
N THR A 103 0.27 -6.67 -2.67
CA THR A 103 -0.57 -6.88 -1.50
C THR A 103 -0.50 -5.69 -0.54
N ALA A 104 0.71 -5.19 -0.25
CA ALA A 104 0.91 -4.02 0.61
C ALA A 104 0.25 -2.75 0.04
N LEU A 105 0.33 -2.53 -1.27
CA LEU A 105 -0.32 -1.39 -1.94
C LEU A 105 -1.84 -1.46 -1.82
N ILE A 106 -2.43 -2.63 -2.05
CA ILE A 106 -3.87 -2.85 -1.90
C ILE A 106 -4.28 -2.62 -0.46
N THR A 107 -3.60 -3.28 0.49
CA THR A 107 -3.87 -3.15 1.94
C THR A 107 -3.76 -1.70 2.40
N SER A 108 -2.72 -0.97 1.97
CA SER A 108 -2.54 0.44 2.30
C SER A 108 -3.73 1.29 1.82
N ALA A 109 -4.25 1.02 0.63
CA ALA A 109 -5.43 1.72 0.11
C ALA A 109 -6.69 1.43 0.94
N PHE A 110 -6.89 0.19 1.39
CA PHE A 110 -7.99 -0.16 2.29
C PHE A 110 -7.85 0.49 3.66
N VAL A 111 -6.66 0.44 4.26
CA VAL A 111 -6.37 1.05 5.56
C VAL A 111 -6.56 2.56 5.51
N ALA A 112 -6.09 3.23 4.46
CA ALA A 112 -6.27 4.68 4.30
C ALA A 112 -7.76 5.08 4.24
N ARG A 113 -8.61 4.27 3.58
CA ARG A 113 -10.05 4.49 3.55
C ARG A 113 -10.70 4.27 4.91
N ALA A 114 -10.31 3.22 5.63
CA ALA A 114 -10.81 2.94 6.97
C ALA A 114 -10.47 4.06 7.96
N GLN A 115 -9.22 4.53 7.97
CA GLN A 115 -8.77 5.65 8.81
C GLN A 115 -9.48 6.96 8.48
N SER A 116 -9.76 7.22 7.19
CA SER A 116 -10.49 8.43 6.80
C SER A 116 -11.93 8.44 7.34
N ALA A 117 -12.59 7.28 7.36
CA ALA A 117 -13.94 7.14 7.91
C ALA A 117 -13.97 7.28 9.45
N GLU A 118 -12.97 6.75 10.14
CA GLU A 118 -12.83 6.88 11.60
C GLU A 118 -12.59 8.33 12.02
N ASN A 119 -11.69 9.04 11.33
CA ASN A 119 -11.39 10.45 11.61
C ASN A 119 -12.62 11.35 11.43
N SER A 120 -13.43 11.14 10.37
CA SER A 120 -14.67 11.93 10.19
C SER A 120 -15.66 11.74 11.34
N GLY A 121 -15.84 10.50 11.83
CA GLY A 121 -16.74 10.25 12.97
C GLY A 121 -16.24 10.88 14.28
N GLN A 122 -14.92 10.97 14.44
CA GLN A 122 -14.30 11.58 15.61
C GLN A 122 -14.38 13.12 15.57
N GLU A 123 -14.27 13.72 14.38
CA GLU A 123 -14.51 15.15 14.17
C GLU A 123 -15.96 15.52 14.53
N ASP A 124 -16.95 14.78 14.01
CA ASP A 124 -18.37 15.00 14.32
C ASP A 124 -18.65 14.90 15.83
N SER A 125 -18.12 13.86 16.48
CA SER A 125 -18.27 13.67 17.93
C SER A 125 -17.64 14.80 18.74
N ALA A 126 -16.50 15.33 18.29
CA ALA A 126 -15.83 16.45 18.95
C ALA A 126 -16.60 17.77 18.78
N GLU A 127 -17.29 17.96 17.65
CA GLU A 127 -18.17 19.10 17.43
C GLU A 127 -19.41 19.03 18.34
N ASP A 128 -20.04 17.87 18.45
CA ASP A 128 -21.18 17.63 19.35
C ASP A 128 -20.84 17.96 20.81
N LEU A 129 -19.68 17.52 21.29
CA LEU A 129 -19.22 17.84 22.65
C LEU A 129 -19.00 19.34 22.86
N LYS A 130 -18.47 20.06 21.86
CA LYS A 130 -18.34 21.52 21.93
C LYS A 130 -19.70 22.19 21.98
N GLN A 131 -20.68 21.70 21.22
CA GLN A 131 -22.04 22.21 21.23
C GLN A 131 -22.71 22.00 22.58
N MET A 132 -22.62 20.79 23.16
CA MET A 132 -23.13 20.49 24.51
C MET A 132 -22.49 21.41 25.57
N ARG A 133 -21.17 21.59 25.54
CA ARG A 133 -20.47 22.50 26.47
C ARG A 133 -20.96 23.95 26.34
N ARG A 134 -21.23 24.43 25.13
CA ARG A 134 -21.79 25.78 24.91
C ARG A 134 -23.20 25.91 25.47
N GLN A 135 -24.04 24.89 25.30
CA GLN A 135 -25.38 24.86 25.88
C GLN A 135 -25.33 24.90 27.40
N LEU A 136 -24.48 24.08 28.02
CA LEU A 136 -24.30 24.10 29.48
C LEU A 136 -23.86 25.48 29.98
N ALA A 137 -22.90 26.12 29.32
CA ALA A 137 -22.45 27.47 29.68
C ALA A 137 -23.57 28.52 29.55
N ALA A 138 -24.42 28.42 28.52
CA ALA A 138 -25.56 29.30 28.33
C ALA A 138 -26.62 29.10 29.43
N ILE A 139 -26.94 27.85 29.77
CA ILE A 139 -27.86 27.50 30.87
C ILE A 139 -27.32 28.01 32.21
N GLU A 140 -26.02 27.86 32.47
CA GLU A 140 -25.39 28.34 33.70
C GLU A 140 -25.46 29.88 33.82
N ALA A 141 -25.22 30.60 32.72
CA ALA A 141 -25.38 32.05 32.66
C ALA A 141 -26.84 32.48 32.90
N GLU A 142 -27.80 31.72 32.36
CA GLU A 142 -29.23 31.93 32.57
C GLU A 142 -29.67 31.63 34.01
N LEU A 143 -29.17 30.56 34.64
CA LEU A 143 -29.43 30.30 36.05
C LEU A 143 -28.87 31.41 36.95
N ARG A 144 -27.66 31.91 36.66
CA ARG A 144 -27.08 33.07 37.37
C ARG A 144 -27.96 34.31 37.28
N ARG A 145 -28.59 34.56 36.12
CA ARG A 145 -29.50 35.69 35.92
C ARG A 145 -30.83 35.53 36.67
N LEU A 146 -31.23 34.30 36.99
CA LEU A 146 -32.46 33.98 37.71
C LEU A 146 -32.27 33.76 39.22
N GLN A 147 -31.02 33.66 39.70
CA GLN A 147 -30.67 33.65 41.13
C GLN A 147 -30.32 35.00 41.79
N PRO A 148 -30.57 36.21 41.23
CA PRO A 148 -30.32 37.44 41.97
C PRO A 148 -31.42 37.56 43.03
N LYS A 149 -31.05 37.25 44.28
CA LYS A 149 -31.78 37.59 45.51
C LYS A 149 -32.94 36.65 45.90
N ARG A 150 -32.59 35.56 46.59
CA ARG A 150 -33.40 35.02 47.69
C ARG A 150 -32.58 35.18 48.97
N ASP A 151 -32.56 36.41 49.47
CA ASP A 151 -32.42 36.69 50.91
C ASP A 151 -33.83 36.94 51.45
#